data_AF-A0A9E0LPE0-F1
#
_entry.id   AF-A0A9E0LPE0-F1
#
_cell.length_a   1.000
_cell.length_b   1.000
_cell.length_c   1.000
_cell.angle_alpha   90.00
_cell.angle_beta   90.00
_cell.angle_gamma   90.00
#
_symmetry.space_group_name_H-M   'P 1'
#
loop_
_entity.id
_entity.type
_entity.pdbx_description
1 polymer ?
#
loop_
_entity_poly.entity_id
_entity_poly.type
_entity_poly.pdbx_seq_one_letter_code
_entity_poly.pdbx_strand_id
1 'polypeptide(L)'
;MDLFTKDWGSCVKKIEGDPNGTGVATLSCVWVVLQNVINAALILSGVVAVFLIIYSGYQYVTSSGDKEKVDNARKRLTYAIIGLVIIMLSFVMINLLSQFTGVGLNQLLSPPKTQ
;
A
#
# COMPACT_ATOMS: atom_id res chain seq x y z
N MET A 1 6.13 -14.52 5.88
CA MET A 1 5.82 -14.04 4.50
C MET A 1 4.31 -13.87 4.42
N ASP A 2 3.78 -13.02 5.31
CA ASP A 2 2.34 -12.93 5.63
C ASP A 2 1.73 -11.63 5.06
N LEU A 3 2.50 -10.94 4.22
CA LEU A 3 2.16 -9.62 3.71
C LEU A 3 1.23 -9.63 2.49
N PHE A 4 1.02 -10.79 1.87
CA PHE A 4 0.12 -10.95 0.71
C PHE A 4 -1.20 -11.67 1.05
N THR A 5 -1.31 -12.24 2.26
CA THR A 5 -2.36 -13.20 2.62
C THR A 5 -2.90 -12.93 4.02
N LYS A 6 -3.44 -11.73 4.28
CA LYS A 6 -4.53 -11.70 5.26
C LYS A 6 -5.71 -12.45 4.63
N ASP A 7 -6.07 -13.55 5.27
CA ASP A 7 -7.02 -14.54 4.80
C ASP A 7 -8.31 -13.89 4.30
N TRP A 8 -8.57 -13.97 2.99
CA TRP A 8 -9.76 -13.40 2.36
C TRP A 8 -11.05 -14.09 2.86
N GLY A 9 -10.94 -15.31 3.38
CA GLY A 9 -12.03 -16.06 3.99
C GLY A 9 -12.39 -15.58 5.39
N SER A 10 -11.49 -14.87 6.08
CA SER A 10 -11.72 -14.42 7.47
C SER A 10 -12.78 -13.32 7.62
N CYS A 11 -13.09 -12.57 6.55
CA CYS A 11 -14.13 -11.55 6.55
C CYS A 11 -15.49 -12.07 6.06
N VAL A 12 -15.54 -13.32 5.56
CA VAL A 12 -16.75 -13.96 5.07
C VAL A 12 -17.44 -14.64 6.24
N LYS A 13 -18.55 -14.04 6.72
CA LYS A 13 -19.32 -14.63 7.82
C LYS A 13 -20.09 -15.84 7.27
N LYS A 14 -19.79 -17.04 7.77
CA LYS A 14 -20.62 -18.22 7.56
C LYS A 14 -21.93 -18.01 8.31
N ILE A 15 -23.06 -18.12 7.63
CA ILE A 15 -24.38 -18.06 8.28
C ILE A 15 -24.64 -19.42 8.92
N GLU A 16 -24.82 -19.45 10.24
CA GLU A 16 -25.16 -20.67 10.98
C GLU A 16 -26.57 -21.13 10.56
N GLY A 17 -26.66 -22.15 9.70
CA GLY A 17 -27.93 -22.73 9.24
C GLY A 17 -28.16 -22.81 7.71
N ASP A 18 -27.20 -22.40 6.87
CA ASP A 18 -27.32 -22.52 5.40
C ASP A 18 -26.87 -23.92 4.88
N PRO A 19 -27.75 -24.73 4.25
CA PRO A 19 -27.39 -26.08 3.75
C PRO A 19 -26.41 -26.05 2.57
N ASN A 20 -26.17 -24.89 1.96
CA ASN A 20 -25.27 -24.72 0.82
C ASN A 20 -23.90 -24.14 1.21
N GLY A 21 -23.68 -23.83 2.50
CA GLY A 21 -22.41 -23.31 3.00
C GLY A 21 -21.95 -22.00 2.35
N THR A 22 -22.88 -21.24 1.75
CA THR A 22 -22.59 -20.04 0.97
C THR A 22 -22.21 -18.90 1.91
N GLY A 23 -20.93 -18.51 1.85
CA GLY A 23 -20.43 -17.37 2.61
C GLY A 23 -20.76 -16.07 1.88
N VAL A 24 -21.37 -15.11 2.58
CA VAL A 24 -21.65 -13.77 2.03
C VAL A 24 -20.56 -12.78 2.43
N ALA A 25 -20.12 -11.97 1.45
CA ALA A 25 -19.16 -10.90 1.70
C ALA A 25 -19.88 -9.64 2.21
N THR A 26 -19.63 -9.27 3.47
CA THR A 26 -20.18 -8.03 4.08
C THR A 26 -19.34 -6.81 3.67
N LEU A 27 -19.89 -5.60 3.78
CA LEU A 27 -19.18 -4.33 3.47
C LEU A 27 -17.81 -4.21 4.19
N SER A 28 -17.66 -4.84 5.36
CA SER A 28 -16.39 -4.95 6.09
C SER A 28 -15.27 -5.67 5.32
N CYS A 29 -15.60 -6.54 4.36
CA CYS A 29 -14.60 -7.20 3.50
C CYS A 29 -13.87 -6.19 2.62
N VAL A 30 -14.53 -5.12 2.14
CA VAL A 30 -13.91 -4.13 1.25
C VAL A 30 -12.66 -3.52 1.90
N TRP A 31 -12.73 -3.25 3.20
CA TRP A 31 -11.63 -2.65 3.93
C TRP A 31 -10.45 -3.62 4.16
N VAL A 32 -10.72 -4.91 4.40
CA VAL A 32 -9.69 -5.96 4.54
C VAL A 32 -8.96 -6.20 3.22
N VAL A 33 -9.72 -6.27 2.13
CA VAL A 33 -9.19 -6.38 0.77
C VAL A 33 -8.27 -5.21 0.44
N LEU A 34 -8.73 -3.98 0.72
CA LEU A 34 -7.97 -2.77 0.44
C LEU A 34 -6.64 -2.74 1.20
N GLN A 35 -6.63 -3.09 2.49
CA GLN A 35 -5.41 -3.16 3.29
C GLN A 35 -4.43 -4.21 2.76
N ASN A 36 -4.92 -5.36 2.32
CA ASN A 36 -4.09 -6.41 1.75
C ASN A 36 -3.45 -5.97 0.42
N VAL A 37 -4.23 -5.30 -0.44
CA VAL A 37 -3.72 -4.74 -1.71
C VAL A 37 -2.67 -3.66 -1.47
N ILE A 38 -2.89 -2.77 -0.50
CA ILE A 38 -1.92 -1.71 -0.17
C ILE A 38 -0.61 -2.31 0.36
N ASN A 39 -0.66 -3.30 1.27
CA ASN A 39 0.55 -3.96 1.78
C ASN A 39 1.29 -4.75 0.69
N ALA A 40 0.55 -5.43 -0.18
CA ALA A 40 1.12 -6.10 -1.35
C ALA A 40 1.82 -5.10 -2.29
N ALA A 41 1.17 -3.97 -2.56
CA ALA A 41 1.70 -2.90 -3.40
C ALA A 41 2.94 -2.23 -2.76
N LEU A 42 2.99 -2.09 -1.43
CA LEU A 42 4.15 -1.54 -0.72
C LEU A 42 5.42 -2.38 -0.91
N ILE A 43 5.30 -3.71 -0.87
CA ILE A 43 6.44 -4.61 -1.06
C ILE A 43 6.89 -4.63 -2.50
N LEU A 44 5.94 -4.70 -3.43
CA LEU A 44 6.19 -4.58 -4.85
C LEU A 44 6.88 -3.24 -5.17
N SER A 45 6.39 -2.14 -4.60
CA SER A 45 6.96 -0.80 -4.72
C SER A 45 8.39 -0.74 -4.18
N GLY A 46 8.68 -1.38 -3.05
CA GLY A 46 10.03 -1.47 -2.49
C GLY A 46 11.02 -2.15 -3.45
N VAL A 47 10.63 -3.27 -4.07
CA VAL A 47 11.46 -3.96 -5.06
C VAL A 47 11.66 -3.10 -6.32
N VAL A 48 10.58 -2.49 -6.82
CA VAL A 48 10.62 -1.61 -8.00
C VAL A 48 11.49 -0.37 -7.76
N ALA A 49 11.46 0.20 -6.55
CA ALA A 49 12.30 1.33 -6.16
C ALA A 49 13.79 1.00 -6.23
N VAL A 50 14.20 -0.17 -5.74
CA VAL A 50 15.60 -0.64 -5.83
C VAL A 50 16.03 -0.79 -7.30
N PHE A 51 15.19 -1.39 -8.14
CA PHE A 51 15.46 -1.51 -9.57
C PHE A 51 15.58 -0.14 -10.28
N LEU A 52 14.69 0.80 -9.96
CA LEU A 52 14.71 2.14 -10.53
C LEU A 52 15.96 2.92 -10.10
N ILE A 53 16.43 2.77 -8.87
CA ILE A 53 17.67 3.41 -8.39
C ILE A 53 18.88 2.89 -9.17
N ILE A 54 18.98 1.57 -9.36
CA ILE A 54 20.09 0.97 -10.13
C ILE A 54 20.04 1.44 -11.60
N TYR A 55 18.87 1.38 -12.23
CA TYR A 55 18.70 1.77 -13.63
C TYR A 55 18.95 3.27 -13.86
N SER A 56 18.43 4.13 -12.99
CA SER A 56 18.65 5.57 -13.06
C SER A 56 20.08 5.97 -12.75
N GLY A 57 20.74 5.29 -11.80
CA GLY A 57 22.16 5.50 -11.48
C GLY A 57 23.07 5.10 -12.64
N TYR A 58 22.83 3.94 -13.26
CA TYR A 58 23.59 3.50 -14.43
C TYR A 58 23.43 4.47 -15.60
N GLN A 59 22.19 4.89 -15.88
CA GLN A 59 21.94 5.87 -16.93
C GLN A 59 22.58 7.23 -16.62
N TYR A 60 22.60 7.67 -15.36
CA TYR A 60 23.25 8.92 -14.96
C TYR A 60 24.77 8.89 -15.21
N VAL A 61 25.45 7.80 -14.86
CA VAL A 61 26.90 7.64 -15.04
C VAL A 61 27.28 7.46 -16.51
N THR A 62 26.48 6.73 -17.30
CA THR A 62 26.79 6.47 -18.72
C THR A 62 26.47 7.65 -19.65
N SER A 63 25.83 8.71 -19.16
CA SER A 63 25.37 9.86 -19.95
C SER A 63 26.47 10.89 -20.27
N SER A 64 27.75 10.52 -20.21
CA SER A 64 28.99 11.31 -20.33
C SER A 64 29.02 12.42 -21.40
N GLY A 65 28.21 13.47 -21.26
CA GLY A 65 28.16 14.65 -22.13
C GLY A 65 26.83 14.92 -22.84
N ASP A 66 25.86 14.00 -22.81
CA ASP A 66 24.55 14.18 -23.46
C ASP A 66 23.53 14.76 -22.47
N LYS A 67 23.26 16.08 -22.61
CA LYS A 67 22.37 16.83 -21.72
C LYS A 67 20.97 16.22 -21.63
N GLU A 68 20.48 15.61 -22.71
CA GLU A 68 19.14 15.03 -22.74
C GLU A 68 19.03 13.81 -21.82
N LYS A 69 20.07 12.98 -21.77
CA LYS A 69 20.10 11.79 -20.90
C LYS A 69 20.28 12.16 -19.43
N VAL A 70 21.07 13.21 -19.16
CA VAL A 70 21.24 13.77 -17.80
C VAL A 70 19.93 14.38 -17.30
N ASP A 71 19.23 15.15 -18.12
CA ASP A 71 17.94 15.75 -17.74
C ASP A 71 16.87 14.68 -17.51
N ASN A 72 16.82 13.64 -18.36
CA ASN A 72 15.91 12.52 -18.16
C ASN A 72 16.23 11.72 -16.87
N ALA A 73 17.50 11.49 -16.57
CA ALA A 73 17.91 10.85 -15.32
C ALA A 73 17.54 11.71 -14.10
N ARG A 74 17.75 13.03 -14.19
CA ARG A 74 17.41 13.99 -13.12
C ARG A 74 15.90 14.05 -12.86
N LYS A 75 15.08 14.07 -13.93
CA LYS A 75 13.61 14.01 -13.81
C LYS A 75 13.16 12.72 -13.11
N ARG A 76 13.72 11.56 -13.50
CA ARG A 76 13.41 10.27 -12.86
C ARG A 76 13.78 10.25 -11.37
N LEU A 77 14.95 10.80 -11.02
CA LEU A 77 15.37 10.99 -9.62
C LEU A 77 14.38 11.87 -8.85
N THR A 78 13.97 13.01 -9.42
CA THR A 78 13.00 13.90 -8.78
C THR A 78 11.67 13.20 -8.53
N TYR A 79 11.16 12.41 -9.49
CA TYR A 79 9.93 11.64 -9.29
C TYR A 79 10.07 10.56 -8.21
N ALA A 80 11.21 9.87 -8.16
CA ALA A 80 11.48 8.88 -7.11
C ALA A 80 11.51 9.53 -5.70
N ILE A 81 12.13 10.71 -5.58
CA ILE A 81 12.17 11.47 -4.33
C ILE A 81 10.76 11.93 -3.93
N ILE A 82 9.97 12.45 -4.88
CA ILE A 82 8.59 12.88 -4.61
C ILE A 82 7.74 11.71 -4.08
N GLY A 83 7.87 10.51 -4.66
CA GLY A 83 7.17 9.32 -4.16
C GLY A 83 7.52 8.99 -2.71
N LEU A 84 8.80 9.08 -2.35
CA LEU A 84 9.27 8.83 -0.98
C LEU A 84 8.78 9.90 0.01
N VAL A 85 8.75 11.16 -0.42
CA VAL A 85 8.20 12.28 0.36
C VAL A 85 6.70 12.12 0.60
N ILE A 86 5.93 11.67 -0.40
CA ILE A 86 4.49 11.43 -0.25
C ILE A 86 4.20 10.36 0.81
N ILE A 87 5.00 9.28 0.85
CA ILE A 87 4.86 8.25 1.89
C ILE A 87 5.08 8.85 3.28
N MET A 88 6.11 9.69 3.43
CA MET A 88 6.40 10.38 4.69
C MET A 88 5.27 11.34 5.10
N LEU A 89 4.73 12.09 4.13
CA LEU A 89 3.58 12.99 4.32
C LEU A 89 2.29 12.23 4.66
N SER A 90 2.11 11.03 4.12
CA SER A 90 0.94 10.20 4.40
C SER A 90 0.82 9.87 5.88
N PHE A 91 1.92 9.56 6.56
CA PHE A 91 1.91 9.34 8.01
C PHE A 91 1.45 10.58 8.77
N VAL A 92 1.92 11.77 8.37
CA VAL A 92 1.51 13.03 8.99
C VAL A 92 0.02 13.28 8.75
N MET A 93 -0.48 13.05 7.53
CA MET A 93 -1.90 13.17 7.20
C MET A 93 -2.77 12.20 8.00
N ILE A 94 -2.39 10.93 8.14
CA ILE A 94 -3.15 9.94 8.91
C ILE A 94 -3.24 10.33 10.38
N ASN A 95 -2.14 10.82 10.95
CA ASN A 95 -2.13 11.30 12.34
C ASN A 95 -3.01 12.54 12.53
N LEU A 96 -2.96 13.51 11.61
CA LEU A 96 -3.86 14.66 11.59
C LEU A 96 -5.32 14.22 11.49
N LEU A 97 -5.64 13.34 10.54
CA LEU A 97 -6.99 12.80 10.35
C LEU A 97 -7.48 12.04 11.60
N SER A 98 -6.61 11.29 12.26
CA SER A 98 -6.96 10.55 13.49
C SER A 98 -7.25 11.50 14.66
N GLN A 99 -6.53 12.62 14.76
CA GLN A 99 -6.81 13.65 15.78
C GLN A 99 -8.10 14.41 15.49
N PHE A 100 -8.39 14.71 14.21
CA PHE A 100 -9.61 15.43 13.84
C PHE A 100 -10.87 14.58 13.89
N THR A 101 -10.78 13.29 13.56
CA THR A 101 -11.97 12.40 13.52
C THR A 101 -12.28 11.75 14.87
N GLY A 102 -11.37 11.76 15.84
CA GLY A 102 -11.60 11.24 17.20
C GLY A 102 -11.85 9.72 17.29
N VAL A 103 -11.93 9.04 16.13
CA VAL A 103 -12.07 7.60 15.99
C VAL A 103 -10.75 7.06 15.45
N GLY A 104 -10.08 6.22 16.23
CA GLY A 104 -8.92 5.50 15.74
C GLY A 104 -9.33 4.56 14.61
N LEU A 105 -8.79 4.75 13.39
CA LEU A 105 -9.04 3.82 12.27
C LEU A 105 -8.67 2.37 12.62
N ASN A 106 -7.77 2.18 13.60
CA ASN A 106 -7.43 0.88 14.17
C ASN A 106 -8.58 0.20 14.93
N GLN A 107 -9.60 0.95 15.38
CA GLN A 107 -10.81 0.40 16.01
C GLN A 107 -11.90 0.03 15.00
N LEU A 108 -11.90 0.60 13.79
CA LEU A 108 -12.78 0.18 12.69
C LEU A 108 -12.21 -1.03 11.92
N LEU A 109 -10.91 -1.28 12.10
CA LEU A 109 -10.17 -2.44 11.60
C LEU A 109 -10.21 -3.66 12.51
N SER A 110 -10.62 -3.46 13.77
CA SER A 110 -10.85 -4.57 14.67
C SER A 110 -12.22 -5.16 14.32
N PRO A 111 -12.33 -6.45 13.95
CA PRO A 111 -13.64 -7.07 13.80
C PRO A 111 -14.39 -6.83 15.12
N PRO A 112 -15.68 -6.42 15.08
CA PRO A 112 -16.48 -6.38 16.29
C PRO A 112 -16.36 -7.77 16.92
N LYS A 113 -15.85 -7.83 18.15
CA LYS A 113 -15.98 -9.04 18.94
C LYS A 113 -17.47 -9.16 19.23
N THR A 114 -18.17 -9.88 18.36
CA THR A 114 -19.43 -10.51 18.69
C THR A 114 -19.14 -11.34 19.94
N GLN A 115 -19.59 -10.83 21.08
CA GLN A 115 -20.08 -11.70 22.13
C GLN A 115 -21.05 -12.70 21.51
#